data_AF-A0A229RSM9-F1
#
_entry.id   AF-A0A229RSM9-F1
#
_cell.length_a   1.000
_cell.length_b   1.000
_cell.length_c   1.000
_cell.angle_alpha   90.00
_cell.angle_beta   90.00
_cell.angle_gamma   90.00
#
_symmetry.space_group_name_H-M   'P 1'
#
loop_
_entity.id
_entity.type
_entity.pdbx_description
1 polymer ?
#
loop_
_entity_poly.entity_id
_entity_poly.type
_entity_poly.pdbx_seq_one_letter_code
_entity_poly.pdbx_strand_id
1 'polypeptide(L)'
;MSGTEKASGRIEDLAADLLGVDDFRALCESVLERCILPQQRFEADEFGRDEHSSASAGAVLNGVGSLPTIGPATRQALVAAIHDLIRPDGTLRGHDRQMNVGTTSWSLAQVLLGLSRFGGEDVRASTRFGAAVDRLLNCQDGEDGAWLLREGDLKDPLFAFYPSLLFVDLCRTPDWRNLAERVLARTRSYLATALLGNVTLVDKVLAAHVIDQVEKVLPAGEPDRRAFERRRTSLLNSLVGDSGLRIEDRIVQNNVQPRWHSVTWTGALYPCTRRWGSVTAPYNVMIGDRVIREFDAEAGAWHGVGSSRGLGRSWATSLGLLSTYLLASDLRAADLNAEDWHRLVDEVGNGRKFDVVISFGGPDRAIAEAIRNRLVAAGLSVFYDDDFQHQLLGEDLAVVLQDIYFARSRYAITILSRAFVKSEWAGNWEWRAVLARMNRQREGYLLPYFLEKIDIPGLNPTIGHLSAEKFTALEFADVVIRKIRGH
;
A
#
# COMPACT_ATOMS: atom_id res chain seq x y z
N MET A 1 13.42 -0.64 -35.38
CA MET A 1 14.59 -0.91 -34.54
C MET A 1 14.83 0.28 -33.63
N SER A 2 14.11 0.36 -32.50
CA SER A 2 14.47 1.20 -31.37
C SER A 2 14.77 0.22 -30.24
N GLY A 3 16.05 -0.05 -30.00
CA GLY A 3 16.46 -0.90 -28.90
C GLY A 3 16.08 -0.22 -27.59
N THR A 4 15.17 -0.83 -26.84
CA THR A 4 15.01 -0.56 -25.41
C THR A 4 16.34 -0.92 -24.76
N GLU A 5 17.08 0.10 -24.37
CA GLU A 5 18.28 -0.01 -23.54
C GLU A 5 17.81 -0.64 -22.22
N LYS A 6 18.20 -1.89 -21.96
CA LYS A 6 17.92 -2.55 -20.68
C LYS A 6 18.37 -1.64 -19.54
N ALA A 7 17.58 -1.54 -18.47
CA ALA A 7 17.92 -0.72 -17.30
C ALA A 7 19.21 -1.22 -16.61
N SER A 8 20.36 -0.81 -17.12
CA SER A 8 21.71 -1.13 -16.64
C SER A 8 22.21 0.01 -15.74
N GLY A 9 21.61 0.16 -14.57
CA GLY A 9 22.01 1.13 -13.53
C GLY A 9 21.78 0.56 -12.13
N ARG A 10 22.52 0.98 -11.11
CA ARG A 10 22.40 0.46 -9.73
C ARG A 10 21.02 0.79 -9.14
N ILE A 11 20.57 0.04 -8.11
CA ILE A 11 19.26 0.30 -7.47
C ILE A 11 19.23 1.72 -6.89
N GLU A 12 20.37 2.16 -6.38
CA GLU A 12 20.61 3.50 -5.85
C GLU A 12 20.42 4.59 -6.90
N ASP A 13 20.82 4.34 -8.15
CA ASP A 13 20.69 5.32 -9.23
C ASP A 13 19.20 5.54 -9.54
N LEU A 14 18.42 4.44 -9.66
CA LEU A 14 16.96 4.55 -9.84
C LEU A 14 16.24 5.16 -8.62
N ALA A 15 16.71 4.86 -7.40
CA ALA A 15 16.16 5.48 -6.19
C ALA A 15 16.44 6.99 -6.14
N ALA A 16 17.60 7.43 -6.65
CA ALA A 16 17.96 8.85 -6.78
C ALA A 16 17.06 9.55 -7.80
N ASP A 17 16.87 8.93 -8.98
CA ASP A 17 16.00 9.43 -10.04
C ASP A 17 14.55 9.60 -9.56
N LEU A 18 14.01 8.60 -8.84
CA LEU A 18 12.64 8.65 -8.31
C LEU A 18 12.44 9.81 -7.33
N LEU A 19 13.43 10.14 -6.52
CA LEU A 19 13.36 11.23 -5.54
C LEU A 19 13.79 12.58 -6.09
N GLY A 20 14.35 12.63 -7.31
CA GLY A 20 14.92 13.84 -7.89
C GLY A 20 16.14 14.37 -7.11
N VAL A 21 16.99 13.46 -6.62
CA VAL A 21 18.24 13.80 -5.90
C VAL A 21 19.46 13.33 -6.67
N ASP A 22 20.62 13.98 -6.46
CA ASP A 22 21.84 13.64 -7.21
C ASP A 22 22.44 12.29 -6.81
N ASP A 23 22.42 11.95 -5.51
CA ASP A 23 23.02 10.72 -4.99
C ASP A 23 22.23 10.16 -3.80
N PHE A 24 21.59 9.01 -4.02
CA PHE A 24 20.83 8.31 -2.98
C PHE A 24 21.69 7.82 -1.81
N ARG A 25 22.95 7.44 -2.05
CA ARG A 25 23.87 7.04 -0.97
C ARG A 25 24.22 8.23 -0.09
N ALA A 26 24.57 9.36 -0.70
CA ALA A 26 24.87 10.58 0.04
C ALA A 26 23.66 11.04 0.88
N LEU A 27 22.44 10.90 0.34
CA LEU A 27 21.22 11.16 1.10
C LEU A 27 21.07 10.20 2.31
N CYS A 28 21.33 8.90 2.13
CA CYS A 28 21.29 7.93 3.22
C CYS A 28 22.30 8.24 4.33
N GLU A 29 23.53 8.60 3.97
CA GLU A 29 24.59 8.96 4.90
C GLU A 29 24.22 10.25 5.68
N SER A 30 23.76 11.29 4.98
CA SER A 30 23.29 12.54 5.58
C SER A 30 22.11 12.33 6.54
N VAL A 31 21.14 11.48 6.19
CA VAL A 31 20.02 11.14 7.09
C VAL A 31 20.52 10.40 8.33
N LEU A 32 21.43 9.44 8.17
CA LEU A 32 21.97 8.70 9.30
C LEU A 32 22.74 9.62 10.26
N GLU A 33 23.54 10.54 9.73
CA GLU A 33 24.24 11.56 10.52
C GLU A 33 23.25 12.44 11.30
N ARG A 34 22.19 12.95 10.65
CA ARG A 34 21.15 13.76 11.30
C ARG A 34 20.34 12.99 12.35
N CYS A 35 20.26 11.66 12.25
CA CYS A 35 19.55 10.82 13.21
C CYS A 35 20.36 10.56 14.49
N ILE A 36 21.70 10.63 14.43
CA ILE A 36 22.59 10.27 15.53
C ILE A 36 22.98 11.53 16.29
N LEU A 37 22.75 11.52 17.60
CA LEU A 37 23.12 12.60 18.51
C LEU A 37 24.36 12.21 19.34
N PRO A 38 25.06 13.17 19.94
CA PRO A 38 26.17 12.89 20.86
C PRO A 38 25.80 11.90 21.97
N GLN A 39 26.83 11.22 22.52
CA GLN A 39 26.67 10.18 23.55
C GLN A 39 25.72 9.02 23.16
N GLN A 40 25.82 8.59 21.89
CA GLN A 40 25.06 7.45 21.34
C GLN A 40 23.55 7.61 21.49
N ARG A 41 23.08 8.86 21.42
CA ARG A 41 21.66 9.19 21.42
C ARG A 41 21.15 9.22 19.98
N PHE A 42 19.82 9.32 19.87
CA PHE A 42 19.10 9.33 18.60
C PHE A 42 18.02 10.40 18.65
N GLU A 43 17.91 11.16 17.57
CA GLU A 43 17.02 12.31 17.46
C GLU A 43 15.53 11.93 17.61
N ALA A 44 14.81 12.73 18.37
CA ALA A 44 13.43 12.50 18.74
C ALA A 44 12.48 13.19 17.77
N ASP A 45 11.72 12.37 17.04
CA ASP A 45 10.66 12.77 16.11
C ASP A 45 11.13 13.64 14.95
N GLU A 46 11.60 14.87 15.20
CA GLU A 46 12.00 15.90 14.23
C GLU A 46 13.50 16.19 14.30
N PHE A 47 14.14 16.40 13.15
CA PHE A 47 15.54 16.78 13.05
C PHE A 47 15.82 18.12 13.74
N GLY A 48 16.96 18.22 14.44
CA GLY A 48 17.45 19.47 15.04
C GLY A 48 16.78 19.84 16.36
N ARG A 49 16.03 18.91 16.98
CA ARG A 49 15.49 19.10 18.34
C ARG A 49 16.50 18.77 19.43
N ASP A 50 17.55 18.03 19.10
CA ASP A 50 18.57 17.56 20.03
C ASP A 50 17.97 16.80 21.24
N GLU A 51 16.89 16.04 21.02
CA GLU A 51 16.20 15.28 22.05
C GLU A 51 16.30 13.77 21.77
N HIS A 52 16.43 12.94 22.81
CA HIS A 52 16.59 11.50 22.64
C HIS A 52 15.26 10.75 22.48
N SER A 53 15.19 9.86 21.48
CA SER A 53 14.13 8.85 21.34
C SER A 53 14.68 7.45 21.01
N SER A 54 14.53 6.50 21.93
CA SER A 54 14.80 5.08 21.64
C SER A 54 13.86 4.50 20.56
N ALA A 55 12.64 5.04 20.42
CA ALA A 55 11.73 4.60 19.37
C ALA A 55 12.25 4.98 17.97
N SER A 56 12.78 6.20 17.82
CA SER A 56 13.46 6.63 16.59
C SER A 56 14.65 5.74 16.29
N ALA A 57 15.44 5.36 17.30
CA ALA A 57 16.61 4.49 17.12
C ALA A 57 16.24 3.13 16.48
N GLY A 58 15.15 2.51 16.92
CA GLY A 58 14.61 1.30 16.31
C GLY A 58 14.19 1.51 14.84
N ALA A 59 13.53 2.62 14.54
CA ALA A 59 13.16 2.99 13.16
C ALA A 59 14.38 3.29 12.27
N VAL A 60 15.45 3.87 12.83
CA VAL A 60 16.72 4.15 12.15
C VAL A 60 17.41 2.85 11.75
N LEU A 61 17.55 1.90 12.68
CA LEU A 61 18.20 0.61 12.38
C LEU A 61 17.38 -0.26 11.42
N ASN A 62 16.05 -0.28 11.56
CA ASN A 62 15.20 -1.04 10.64
C ASN A 62 14.98 -0.34 9.29
N GLY A 63 15.19 0.98 9.20
CA GLY A 63 15.06 1.78 7.98
C GLY A 63 16.42 2.00 7.32
N VAL A 64 16.92 3.25 7.33
CA VAL A 64 18.18 3.64 6.66
C VAL A 64 19.37 2.77 7.08
N GLY A 65 19.50 2.41 8.35
CA GLY A 65 20.60 1.56 8.86
C GLY A 65 20.60 0.13 8.30
N SER A 66 19.46 -0.33 7.79
CA SER A 66 19.33 -1.64 7.14
C SER A 66 19.76 -1.64 5.67
N LEU A 67 19.91 -0.47 5.06
CA LEU A 67 20.15 -0.36 3.62
C LEU A 67 21.54 -0.92 3.26
N PRO A 68 21.68 -1.56 2.08
CA PRO A 68 22.98 -2.01 1.56
C PRO A 68 23.98 -0.88 1.34
N THR A 69 23.51 0.36 1.17
CA THR A 69 24.34 1.57 1.06
C THR A 69 25.10 1.87 2.34
N ILE A 70 24.58 1.47 3.50
CA ILE A 70 25.24 1.64 4.79
C ILE A 70 26.26 0.51 5.00
N GLY A 71 27.53 0.89 5.10
CA GLY A 71 28.65 -0.04 5.25
C GLY A 71 28.58 -0.90 6.53
N PRO A 72 29.18 -2.10 6.54
CA PRO A 72 29.11 -3.02 7.69
C PRO A 72 29.64 -2.42 9.00
N ALA A 73 30.72 -1.63 8.95
CA ALA A 73 31.30 -0.99 10.13
C ALA A 73 30.34 0.03 10.76
N THR A 74 29.72 0.88 9.94
CA THR A 74 28.71 1.85 10.36
C THR A 74 27.50 1.13 10.96
N ARG A 75 27.03 0.05 10.31
CA ARG A 75 25.92 -0.76 10.83
C ARG A 75 26.26 -1.42 12.17
N GLN A 76 27.47 -1.93 12.34
CA GLN A 76 27.91 -2.53 13.60
C GLN A 76 28.00 -1.49 14.73
N ALA A 77 28.49 -0.29 14.44
CA ALA A 77 28.49 0.81 15.40
C ALA A 77 27.06 1.23 15.79
N LEU A 78 26.15 1.29 14.81
CA LEU A 78 24.73 1.57 15.04
C LEU A 78 24.08 0.51 15.93
N VAL A 79 24.33 -0.77 15.66
CA VAL A 79 23.88 -1.91 16.48
C VAL A 79 24.37 -1.77 17.92
N ALA A 80 25.67 -1.50 18.12
CA ALA A 80 26.24 -1.37 19.46
C ALA A 80 25.60 -0.21 20.24
N ALA A 81 25.48 0.97 19.62
CA ALA A 81 24.82 2.13 20.21
C ALA A 81 23.37 1.85 20.61
N ILE A 82 22.61 1.12 19.78
CA ILE A 82 21.21 0.78 20.04
C ILE A 82 21.08 -0.31 21.10
N HIS A 83 21.99 -1.28 21.13
CA HIS A 83 22.04 -2.29 22.18
C HIS A 83 22.29 -1.67 23.56
N ASP A 84 23.14 -0.63 23.63
CA ASP A 84 23.39 0.13 24.85
C ASP A 84 22.19 0.99 25.32
N LEU A 85 21.17 1.19 24.48
CA LEU A 85 19.91 1.80 24.92
C LEU A 85 19.08 0.84 25.79
N ILE A 86 19.32 -0.47 25.71
CA ILE A 86 18.65 -1.47 26.55
C ILE A 86 19.38 -1.51 27.90
N ARG A 87 18.69 -1.11 28.96
CA ARG A 87 19.19 -1.20 30.33
C ARG A 87 19.27 -2.66 30.80
N PRO A 88 20.07 -2.96 31.85
CA PRO A 88 20.18 -4.33 32.37
C PRO A 88 18.85 -4.99 32.77
N ASP A 89 17.83 -4.21 33.12
CA ASP A 89 16.47 -4.68 33.48
C ASP A 89 15.53 -4.87 32.27
N GLY A 90 16.06 -4.75 31.05
CA GLY A 90 15.28 -4.86 29.81
C GLY A 90 14.48 -3.61 29.43
N THR A 91 14.57 -2.52 30.20
CA THR A 91 13.94 -1.25 29.82
C THR A 91 14.75 -0.52 28.76
N LEU A 92 14.06 0.18 27.84
CA LEU A 92 14.71 1.16 26.98
C LEU A 92 15.02 2.43 27.76
N ARG A 93 16.13 3.06 27.39
CA ARG A 93 16.43 4.45 27.73
C ARG A 93 15.25 5.34 27.35
N GLY A 94 14.67 6.02 28.35
CA GLY A 94 13.61 6.99 28.14
C GLY A 94 14.11 8.32 27.57
N HIS A 95 13.16 9.19 27.23
CA HIS A 95 13.43 10.55 26.78
C HIS A 95 14.27 11.33 27.81
N ASP A 96 15.08 12.29 27.38
CA ASP A 96 16.01 13.00 28.28
C ASP A 96 15.30 13.67 29.47
N ARG A 97 14.15 14.28 29.20
CA ARG A 97 13.30 14.94 30.21
C ARG A 97 12.44 13.97 31.03
N GLN A 98 12.31 12.72 30.60
CA GLN A 98 11.41 11.72 31.19
C GLN A 98 12.03 10.31 31.15
N MET A 99 13.16 10.14 31.84
CA MET A 99 14.01 8.93 31.75
C MET A 99 13.32 7.62 32.18
N ASN A 100 12.23 7.69 32.95
CA ASN A 100 11.51 6.52 33.49
C ASN A 100 10.25 6.15 32.70
N VAL A 101 9.96 6.87 31.62
CA VAL A 101 8.63 6.87 31.00
C VAL A 101 8.58 6.08 29.67
N GLY A 102 9.74 5.65 29.16
CA GLY A 102 9.94 5.42 27.73
C GLY A 102 9.71 4.03 27.14
N THR A 103 9.06 3.07 27.82
CA THR A 103 8.91 1.72 27.23
C THR A 103 7.48 1.43 26.83
N THR A 104 7.15 1.66 25.55
CA THR A 104 6.00 1.02 24.92
C THR A 104 6.42 -0.31 24.32
N SER A 105 5.51 -1.27 24.22
CA SER A 105 5.73 -2.52 23.48
C SER A 105 6.13 -2.23 22.03
N TRP A 106 5.53 -1.22 21.41
CA TRP A 106 5.84 -0.76 20.05
C TRP A 106 7.30 -0.37 19.88
N SER A 107 7.80 0.57 20.70
CA SER A 107 9.19 1.05 20.63
C SER A 107 10.20 -0.04 21.02
N LEU A 108 9.88 -0.83 22.05
CA LEU A 108 10.74 -1.93 22.51
C LEU A 108 10.88 -3.01 21.43
N ALA A 109 9.75 -3.43 20.84
CA ALA A 109 9.76 -4.43 19.78
C ALA A 109 10.47 -3.93 18.52
N GLN A 110 10.35 -2.65 18.16
CA GLN A 110 11.04 -2.09 17.01
C GLN A 110 12.57 -2.10 17.21
N VAL A 111 13.06 -1.73 18.39
CA VAL A 111 14.48 -1.83 18.76
C VAL A 111 14.95 -3.28 18.71
N LEU A 112 14.23 -4.18 19.38
CA LEU A 112 14.56 -5.60 19.41
C LEU A 112 14.56 -6.24 18.01
N LEU A 113 13.64 -5.85 17.14
CA LEU A 113 13.58 -6.33 15.76
C LEU A 113 14.84 -5.97 14.98
N GLY A 114 15.31 -4.73 15.11
CA GLY A 114 16.54 -4.28 14.46
C GLY A 114 17.76 -5.04 14.99
N LEU A 115 17.87 -5.17 16.31
CA LEU A 115 18.95 -5.91 16.96
C LEU A 115 18.92 -7.42 16.63
N SER A 116 17.74 -8.03 16.52
CA SER A 116 17.59 -9.42 16.12
C SER A 116 18.13 -9.64 14.71
N ARG A 117 17.81 -8.74 13.77
CA ARG A 117 18.22 -8.84 12.37
C ARG A 117 19.70 -8.55 12.14
N PHE A 118 20.25 -7.57 12.83
CA PHE A 118 21.58 -7.01 12.52
C PHE A 118 22.62 -7.18 13.61
N GLY A 119 22.22 -7.57 14.83
CA GLY A 119 23.10 -7.64 16.00
C GLY A 119 23.99 -8.88 16.10
N GLY A 120 23.73 -9.91 15.29
CA GLY A 120 24.44 -11.19 15.39
C GLY A 120 24.04 -11.99 16.64
N GLU A 121 24.74 -13.10 16.85
CA GLU A 121 24.42 -14.06 17.91
C GLU A 121 24.69 -13.51 19.32
N ASP A 122 25.82 -12.82 19.50
CA ASP A 122 26.21 -12.24 20.80
C ASP A 122 25.16 -11.29 21.36
N VAL A 123 24.56 -10.46 20.50
CA VAL A 123 23.48 -9.54 20.92
C VAL A 123 22.24 -10.32 21.33
N ARG A 124 21.82 -11.33 20.55
CA ARG A 124 20.62 -12.15 20.85
C ARG A 124 20.79 -13.04 22.08
N ALA A 125 22.02 -13.47 22.37
CA ALA A 125 22.38 -14.25 23.56
C ALA A 125 22.62 -13.37 24.81
N SER A 126 22.70 -12.04 24.65
CA SER A 126 22.97 -11.14 25.76
C SER A 126 21.83 -11.10 26.78
N THR A 127 22.20 -10.95 28.06
CA THR A 127 21.23 -10.82 29.17
C THR A 127 20.29 -9.64 28.99
N ARG A 128 20.79 -8.51 28.46
CA ARG A 128 19.98 -7.33 28.15
C ARG A 128 18.90 -7.63 27.11
N PHE A 129 19.24 -8.33 26.03
CA PHE A 129 18.29 -8.70 24.99
C PHE A 129 17.22 -9.65 25.54
N GLY A 130 17.63 -10.67 26.31
CA GLY A 130 16.69 -11.58 26.97
C GLY A 130 15.71 -10.88 27.91
N ALA A 131 16.23 -10.03 28.82
CA ALA A 131 15.40 -9.26 29.74
C ALA A 131 14.41 -8.33 29.01
N ALA A 132 14.82 -7.75 27.89
CA ALA A 132 13.95 -6.92 27.06
C ALA A 132 12.85 -7.74 26.36
N VAL A 133 13.15 -8.95 25.89
CA VAL A 133 12.15 -9.88 25.34
C VAL A 133 11.14 -10.29 26.42
N ASP A 134 11.61 -10.63 27.63
CA ASP A 134 10.73 -10.99 28.76
C ASP A 134 9.78 -9.83 29.10
N ARG A 135 10.31 -8.61 29.13
CA ARG A 135 9.50 -7.41 29.38
C ARG A 135 8.46 -7.19 28.27
N LEU A 136 8.83 -7.41 27.02
CA LEU A 136 7.91 -7.30 25.90
C LEU A 136 6.77 -8.33 26.05
N LEU A 137 7.07 -9.57 26.43
CA LEU A 137 6.07 -10.64 26.59
C LEU A 137 4.99 -10.31 27.64
N ASN A 138 5.32 -9.54 28.67
CA ASN A 138 4.32 -9.07 29.64
C ASN A 138 3.23 -8.18 29.02
N CYS A 139 3.46 -7.65 27.81
CA CYS A 139 2.47 -6.88 27.05
C CYS A 139 1.63 -7.74 26.09
N GLN A 140 1.90 -9.05 25.96
CA GLN A 140 1.02 -9.94 25.21
C GLN A 140 -0.08 -10.45 26.14
N ASP A 141 -1.32 -10.20 25.76
CA ASP A 141 -2.49 -10.74 26.46
C ASP A 141 -2.55 -12.27 26.31
N GLY A 142 -2.65 -12.96 27.44
CA GLY A 142 -2.66 -14.42 27.49
C GLY A 142 -3.97 -15.06 27.04
N GLU A 143 -5.09 -14.31 27.08
CA GLU A 143 -6.43 -14.81 26.76
C GLU A 143 -6.72 -14.74 25.27
N ASP A 144 -6.50 -13.57 24.65
CA ASP A 144 -6.86 -13.33 23.25
C ASP A 144 -5.66 -13.17 22.31
N GLY A 145 -4.44 -13.08 22.84
CA GLY A 145 -3.22 -12.93 22.04
C GLY A 145 -2.98 -11.52 21.51
N ALA A 146 -3.77 -10.54 21.96
CA ALA A 146 -3.57 -9.13 21.65
C ALA A 146 -2.26 -8.60 22.23
N TRP A 147 -1.76 -7.52 21.65
CA TRP A 147 -0.62 -6.78 22.20
C TRP A 147 -1.12 -5.47 22.78
N LEU A 148 -0.79 -5.23 24.04
CA LEU A 148 -1.05 -3.97 24.72
C LEU A 148 0.10 -3.00 24.44
N LEU A 149 -0.18 -1.70 24.39
CA LEU A 149 0.89 -0.70 24.30
C LEU A 149 1.77 -0.70 25.55
N ARG A 150 1.14 -0.94 26.71
CA ARG A 150 1.73 -1.18 28.03
C ARG A 150 0.80 -2.10 28.83
N GLU A 151 1.31 -2.68 29.90
CA GLU A 151 0.48 -3.43 30.85
C GLU A 151 -0.72 -2.57 31.32
N GLY A 152 -1.93 -3.11 31.17
CA GLY A 152 -3.19 -2.43 31.53
C GLY A 152 -3.69 -1.36 30.55
N ASP A 153 -3.05 -1.19 29.39
CA ASP A 153 -3.45 -0.21 28.37
C ASP A 153 -4.51 -0.75 27.39
N LEU A 154 -4.89 0.04 26.37
CA LEU A 154 -5.84 -0.38 25.34
C LEU A 154 -5.26 -1.47 24.41
N LYS A 155 -6.15 -2.34 23.92
CA LYS A 155 -5.87 -3.34 22.88
C LYS A 155 -6.10 -2.73 21.51
N ASP A 156 -5.09 -2.79 20.64
CA ASP A 156 -5.21 -2.37 19.24
C ASP A 156 -4.42 -3.32 18.32
N PRO A 157 -4.99 -3.79 17.19
CA PRO A 157 -4.27 -4.63 16.22
C PRO A 157 -2.94 -4.06 15.74
N LEU A 158 -2.81 -2.73 15.72
CA LEU A 158 -1.57 -2.05 15.39
C LEU A 158 -0.43 -2.53 16.28
N PHE A 159 -0.63 -2.61 17.60
CA PHE A 159 0.45 -2.90 18.54
C PHE A 159 1.05 -4.31 18.37
N ALA A 160 0.37 -5.20 17.64
CA ALA A 160 0.90 -6.50 17.29
C ALA A 160 1.97 -6.46 16.19
N PHE A 161 2.11 -5.37 15.42
CA PHE A 161 2.94 -5.32 14.22
C PHE A 161 4.42 -5.62 14.50
N TYR A 162 5.12 -4.72 15.20
CA TYR A 162 6.55 -4.93 15.49
C TYR A 162 6.85 -6.14 16.37
N PRO A 163 6.09 -6.44 17.45
CA PRO A 163 6.32 -7.65 18.23
C PRO A 163 6.24 -8.91 17.36
N SER A 164 5.25 -9.01 16.47
CA SER A 164 5.13 -10.19 15.62
C SER A 164 6.29 -10.31 14.63
N LEU A 165 6.73 -9.21 14.02
CA LEU A 165 7.89 -9.24 13.13
C LEU A 165 9.17 -9.66 13.85
N LEU A 166 9.35 -9.24 15.12
CA LEU A 166 10.44 -9.70 15.97
C LEU A 166 10.35 -11.21 16.18
N PHE A 167 9.19 -11.72 16.60
CA PHE A 167 9.06 -13.15 16.87
C PHE A 167 9.13 -14.01 15.60
N VAL A 168 8.73 -13.50 14.42
CA VAL A 168 9.00 -14.18 13.15
C VAL A 168 10.51 -14.33 12.91
N ASP A 169 11.29 -13.30 13.22
CA ASP A 169 12.74 -13.35 13.09
C ASP A 169 13.39 -14.29 14.13
N LEU A 170 12.99 -14.17 15.39
CA LEU A 170 13.44 -15.04 16.47
C LEU A 170 13.05 -16.50 16.26
N CYS A 171 11.93 -16.80 15.58
CA CYS A 171 11.54 -18.16 15.23
C CYS A 171 12.60 -18.90 14.39
N ARG A 172 13.44 -18.15 13.67
CA ARG A 172 14.56 -18.68 12.88
C ARG A 172 15.78 -19.01 13.74
N THR A 173 15.85 -18.50 14.97
CA THR A 173 16.93 -18.75 15.91
C THR A 173 16.57 -19.95 16.81
N PRO A 174 17.37 -21.02 16.87
CA PRO A 174 17.03 -22.25 17.60
C PRO A 174 16.59 -22.03 19.06
N ASP A 175 17.33 -21.21 19.81
CA ASP A 175 17.07 -20.96 21.24
C ASP A 175 15.74 -20.26 21.49
N TRP A 176 15.29 -19.45 20.53
CA TRP A 176 14.07 -18.66 20.63
C TRP A 176 12.86 -19.33 19.95
N ARG A 177 13.07 -20.37 19.14
CA ARG A 177 12.03 -20.96 18.28
C ARG A 177 10.77 -21.35 19.03
N ASN A 178 10.91 -22.18 20.07
CA ASN A 178 9.76 -22.69 20.81
C ASN A 178 8.93 -21.58 21.46
N LEU A 179 9.59 -20.52 21.94
CA LEU A 179 8.92 -19.34 22.49
C LEU A 179 8.19 -18.57 21.40
N ALA A 180 8.89 -18.27 20.31
CA ALA A 180 8.35 -17.54 19.17
C ALA A 180 7.12 -18.21 18.57
N GLU A 181 7.16 -19.53 18.34
CA GLU A 181 6.02 -20.28 17.79
C GLU A 181 4.75 -20.11 18.63
N ARG A 182 4.86 -20.19 19.97
CA ARG A 182 3.72 -19.99 20.88
C ARG A 182 3.17 -18.56 20.80
N VAL A 183 4.05 -17.57 20.80
CA VAL A 183 3.69 -16.15 20.73
C VAL A 183 2.99 -15.85 19.40
N LEU A 184 3.54 -16.32 18.29
CA LEU A 184 3.01 -16.11 16.95
C LEU A 184 1.67 -16.83 16.74
N ALA A 185 1.49 -18.04 17.28
CA ALA A 185 0.22 -18.74 17.18
C ALA A 185 -0.95 -17.94 17.79
N ARG A 186 -0.73 -17.35 18.98
CA ARG A 186 -1.71 -16.49 19.65
C ARG A 186 -2.01 -15.23 18.84
N THR A 187 -0.95 -14.54 18.40
CA THR A 187 -1.12 -13.29 17.64
C THR A 187 -1.74 -13.50 16.26
N ARG A 188 -1.49 -14.63 15.59
CA ARG A 188 -2.19 -14.99 14.35
C ARG A 188 -3.69 -15.09 14.55
N SER A 189 -4.14 -15.73 15.63
CA SER A 189 -5.57 -15.86 15.95
C SER A 189 -6.22 -14.49 16.18
N TYR A 190 -5.57 -13.64 16.98
CA TYR A 190 -5.99 -12.27 17.23
C TYR A 190 -6.13 -11.46 15.94
N LEU A 191 -5.10 -11.44 15.10
CA LEU A 191 -5.08 -10.67 13.86
C LEU A 191 -6.05 -11.22 12.80
N ALA A 192 -6.25 -12.54 12.74
CA ALA A 192 -7.25 -13.15 11.87
C ALA A 192 -8.67 -12.70 12.23
N THR A 193 -8.94 -12.48 13.52
CA THR A 193 -10.18 -11.89 14.01
C THR A 193 -10.27 -10.40 13.67
N ALA A 194 -9.18 -9.64 13.85
CA ALA A 194 -9.12 -8.23 13.50
C ALA A 194 -9.41 -7.97 12.00
N LEU A 195 -8.95 -8.85 11.10
CA LEU A 195 -9.25 -8.77 9.66
C LEU A 195 -10.75 -8.84 9.32
N LEU A 196 -11.53 -9.55 10.14
CA LEU A 196 -12.99 -9.66 10.01
C LEU A 196 -13.73 -8.52 10.72
N GLY A 197 -13.05 -7.85 11.65
CA GLY A 197 -13.62 -6.79 12.48
C GLY A 197 -13.77 -5.44 11.76
N ASN A 198 -14.38 -4.52 12.50
CA ASN A 198 -14.51 -3.12 12.11
C ASN A 198 -13.25 -2.33 12.54
N VAL A 199 -12.15 -2.55 11.82
CA VAL A 199 -10.87 -1.85 11.99
C VAL A 199 -10.51 -1.09 10.73
N THR A 200 -9.56 -0.15 10.82
CA THR A 200 -9.17 0.68 9.66
C THR A 200 -8.50 -0.15 8.56
N LEU A 201 -8.45 0.37 7.33
CA LEU A 201 -7.76 -0.34 6.24
C LEU A 201 -6.26 -0.51 6.50
N VAL A 202 -5.61 0.45 7.15
CA VAL A 202 -4.20 0.33 7.57
C VAL A 202 -4.01 -0.83 8.53
N ASP A 203 -4.91 -1.01 9.50
CA ASP A 203 -4.85 -2.14 10.43
C ASP A 203 -4.96 -3.47 9.71
N LYS A 204 -5.86 -3.54 8.72
CA LYS A 204 -6.02 -4.75 7.91
C LYS A 204 -4.77 -5.04 7.08
N VAL A 205 -4.11 -4.03 6.53
CA VAL A 205 -2.84 -4.20 5.79
C VAL A 205 -1.74 -4.70 6.73
N LEU A 206 -1.55 -4.07 7.88
CA LEU A 206 -0.53 -4.48 8.85
C LEU A 206 -0.81 -5.89 9.41
N ALA A 207 -2.07 -6.19 9.75
CA ALA A 207 -2.49 -7.51 10.22
C ALA A 207 -2.26 -8.59 9.16
N ALA A 208 -2.65 -8.33 7.91
CA ALA A 208 -2.43 -9.25 6.80
C ALA A 208 -0.93 -9.46 6.54
N HIS A 209 -0.10 -8.41 6.67
CA HIS A 209 1.34 -8.53 6.51
C HIS A 209 1.94 -9.43 7.57
N VAL A 210 1.58 -9.21 8.83
CA VAL A 210 2.05 -10.05 9.93
C VAL A 210 1.64 -11.51 9.70
N ILE A 211 0.37 -11.78 9.37
CA ILE A 211 -0.07 -13.16 9.11
C ILE A 211 0.74 -13.78 7.98
N ASP A 212 0.98 -13.07 6.88
CA ASP A 212 1.82 -13.56 5.77
C ASP A 212 3.26 -13.88 6.20
N GLN A 213 3.84 -13.09 7.11
CA GLN A 213 5.17 -13.38 7.67
C GLN A 213 5.15 -14.58 8.63
N VAL A 214 4.09 -14.74 9.43
CA VAL A 214 3.92 -15.89 10.33
C VAL A 214 3.77 -17.17 9.53
N GLU A 215 2.99 -17.18 8.45
CA GLU A 215 2.80 -18.37 7.60
C GLU A 215 4.10 -18.91 6.99
N LYS A 216 5.15 -18.09 6.88
CA LYS A 216 6.48 -18.51 6.38
C LYS A 216 7.28 -19.33 7.38
N VAL A 217 6.98 -19.19 8.68
CA VAL A 217 7.71 -19.86 9.77
C VAL A 217 6.83 -20.83 10.55
N LEU A 218 5.52 -20.60 10.56
CA LEU A 218 4.51 -21.41 11.25
C LEU A 218 3.26 -21.55 10.38
N PRO A 219 3.29 -22.40 9.33
CA PRO A 219 2.18 -22.54 8.38
C PRO A 219 0.89 -23.01 9.03
N ALA A 220 -0.24 -22.44 8.64
CA ALA A 220 -1.58 -22.93 8.99
C ALA A 220 -1.99 -24.15 8.16
N GLY A 221 -3.08 -24.79 8.56
CA GLY A 221 -3.73 -25.81 7.73
C GLY A 221 -4.31 -25.22 6.43
N GLU A 222 -4.43 -26.06 5.39
CA GLU A 222 -4.94 -25.67 4.07
C GLU A 222 -6.28 -24.90 4.05
N PRO A 223 -7.28 -25.23 4.90
CA PRO A 223 -8.52 -24.47 4.94
C PRO A 223 -8.32 -23.01 5.39
N ASP A 224 -7.52 -22.80 6.43
CA ASP A 224 -7.25 -21.48 7.01
C ASP A 224 -6.40 -20.63 6.07
N ARG A 225 -5.39 -21.23 5.44
CA ARG A 225 -4.54 -20.59 4.44
C ARG A 225 -5.36 -20.06 3.26
N ARG A 226 -6.24 -20.89 2.71
CA ARG A 226 -7.16 -20.47 1.62
C ARG A 226 -8.16 -19.40 2.07
N ALA A 227 -8.64 -19.45 3.31
CA ALA A 227 -9.51 -18.41 3.84
C ALA A 227 -8.78 -17.07 3.98
N PHE A 228 -7.54 -17.09 4.46
CA PHE A 228 -6.69 -15.92 4.55
C PHE A 228 -6.36 -15.33 3.18
N GLU A 229 -5.97 -16.15 2.20
CA GLU A 229 -5.70 -15.72 0.82
C GLU A 229 -6.91 -14.99 0.21
N ARG A 230 -8.12 -15.53 0.34
CA ARG A 230 -9.35 -14.86 -0.13
C ARG A 230 -9.56 -13.50 0.54
N ARG A 231 -9.33 -13.41 1.86
CA ARG A 231 -9.46 -12.14 2.61
C ARG A 231 -8.43 -11.12 2.16
N ARG A 232 -7.18 -11.54 1.96
CA ARG A 232 -6.11 -10.68 1.45
C ARG A 232 -6.47 -10.14 0.06
N THR A 233 -6.92 -11.00 -0.85
CA THR A 233 -7.36 -10.56 -2.19
C THR A 233 -8.50 -9.55 -2.11
N SER A 234 -9.50 -9.78 -1.25
CA SER A 234 -10.58 -8.81 -1.01
C SER A 234 -10.07 -7.48 -0.46
N LEU A 235 -9.12 -7.51 0.48
CA LEU A 235 -8.47 -6.33 1.03
C LEU A 235 -7.74 -5.55 -0.06
N LEU A 236 -6.91 -6.21 -0.88
CA LEU A 236 -6.17 -5.58 -1.98
C LEU A 236 -7.11 -4.83 -2.93
N ASN A 237 -8.22 -5.45 -3.31
CA ASN A 237 -9.23 -4.86 -4.18
C ASN A 237 -9.97 -3.66 -3.55
N SER A 238 -9.83 -3.46 -2.23
CA SER A 238 -10.43 -2.33 -1.51
C SER A 238 -9.46 -1.17 -1.26
N LEU A 239 -8.14 -1.37 -1.45
CA LEU A 239 -7.13 -0.36 -1.12
C LEU A 239 -7.10 0.82 -2.09
N VAL A 240 -7.50 0.60 -3.34
CA VAL A 240 -7.58 1.65 -4.37
C VAL A 240 -9.02 1.75 -4.85
N GLY A 241 -9.53 2.96 -4.98
CA GLY A 241 -10.85 3.23 -5.55
C GLY A 241 -10.81 4.33 -6.59
N ASP A 242 -11.99 4.79 -7.00
CA ASP A 242 -12.16 5.83 -8.02
C ASP A 242 -11.39 7.14 -7.78
N SER A 243 -11.06 7.46 -6.52
CA SER A 243 -10.31 8.66 -6.13
C SER A 243 -8.86 8.37 -5.72
N GLY A 244 -8.32 7.20 -6.11
CA GLY A 244 -6.98 6.76 -5.76
C GLY A 244 -6.92 5.93 -4.47
N LEU A 245 -5.81 6.08 -3.74
CA LEU A 245 -5.50 5.31 -2.53
C LEU A 245 -6.51 5.60 -1.41
N ARG A 246 -7.13 4.55 -0.85
CA ARG A 246 -8.13 4.63 0.22
C ARG A 246 -7.58 4.46 1.63
N ILE A 247 -6.28 4.17 1.76
CA ILE A 247 -5.63 4.11 3.08
C ILE A 247 -5.18 5.51 3.51
N GLU A 248 -5.42 5.81 4.78
CA GLU A 248 -5.06 7.08 5.42
C GLU A 248 -4.08 6.80 6.56
N ASP A 249 -3.28 7.81 6.89
CA ASP A 249 -2.39 7.73 8.04
C ASP A 249 -3.18 7.51 9.33
N ARG A 250 -2.59 6.73 10.25
CA ARG A 250 -3.24 6.37 11.50
C ARG A 250 -2.48 6.93 12.68
N ILE A 251 -3.16 7.67 13.55
CA ILE A 251 -2.64 8.13 14.84
C ILE A 251 -3.50 7.51 15.94
N VAL A 252 -2.89 6.64 16.74
CA VAL A 252 -3.52 6.08 17.93
C VAL A 252 -3.00 6.85 19.14
N GLN A 253 -3.83 7.72 19.71
CA GLN A 253 -3.47 8.54 20.87
C GLN A 253 -3.97 7.90 22.17
N ASN A 254 -3.07 7.71 23.13
CA ASN A 254 -3.44 7.35 24.49
C ASN A 254 -3.60 8.61 25.35
N ASN A 255 -4.78 8.76 25.98
CA ASN A 255 -5.11 9.87 26.86
C ASN A 255 -4.63 9.67 28.32
N VAL A 256 -4.12 8.48 28.66
CA VAL A 256 -3.51 8.19 29.96
C VAL A 256 -2.14 8.87 30.01
N GLN A 257 -1.90 9.67 31.05
CA GLN A 257 -0.61 10.33 31.26
C GLN A 257 0.46 9.29 31.57
N PRO A 258 1.66 9.42 30.99
CA PRO A 258 2.08 10.44 30.00
C PRO A 258 1.47 10.16 28.63
N ARG A 259 1.06 11.19 27.88
CA ARG A 259 0.42 11.02 26.56
C ARG A 259 1.41 10.44 25.56
N TRP A 260 1.08 9.30 24.96
CA TRP A 260 1.83 8.70 23.86
C TRP A 260 0.92 8.47 22.68
N HIS A 261 1.49 8.57 21.49
CA HIS A 261 0.79 8.26 20.26
C HIS A 261 1.62 7.27 19.45
N SER A 262 0.95 6.28 18.87
CA SER A 262 1.54 5.44 17.84
C SER A 262 1.09 5.96 16.49
N VAL A 263 2.05 6.15 15.59
CA VAL A 263 1.82 6.73 14.28
C VAL A 263 2.17 5.71 13.22
N THR A 264 1.24 5.52 12.29
CA THR A 264 1.48 4.78 11.06
C THR A 264 1.35 5.75 9.90
N TRP A 265 2.50 6.03 9.27
CA TRP A 265 2.56 6.75 8.01
C TRP A 265 2.42 5.76 6.85
N THR A 266 1.44 6.01 5.99
CA THR A 266 1.09 5.11 4.89
C THR A 266 2.19 4.94 3.85
N GLY A 267 3.07 5.93 3.65
CA GLY A 267 4.26 5.78 2.79
C GLY A 267 5.25 4.71 3.29
N ALA A 268 5.23 4.38 4.58
CA ALA A 268 6.01 3.28 5.15
C ALA A 268 5.37 1.89 4.95
N LEU A 269 4.23 1.78 4.25
CA LEU A 269 3.52 0.51 4.03
C LEU A 269 3.93 -0.22 2.74
N TYR A 270 4.73 0.41 1.86
CA TYR A 270 5.25 -0.27 0.67
C TYR A 270 5.97 -1.60 1.00
N PRO A 271 6.87 -1.66 2.00
CA PRO A 271 7.51 -2.92 2.42
C PRO A 271 6.51 -4.01 2.84
N CYS A 272 5.32 -3.62 3.31
CA CYS A 272 4.30 -4.54 3.76
C CYS A 272 3.54 -5.21 2.60
N THR A 273 3.36 -4.49 1.50
CA THR A 273 2.46 -4.83 0.39
C THR A 273 3.18 -5.36 -0.85
N ARG A 274 4.46 -4.99 -1.03
CA ARG A 274 5.28 -5.28 -2.22
C ARG A 274 5.40 -6.75 -2.65
N ARG A 275 5.10 -7.71 -1.75
CA ARG A 275 5.16 -9.16 -2.07
C ARG A 275 3.80 -9.79 -2.34
N TRP A 276 2.72 -9.03 -2.34
CA TRP A 276 1.36 -9.53 -2.58
C TRP A 276 0.93 -9.49 -4.05
N GLY A 277 1.78 -8.96 -4.92
CA GLY A 277 1.56 -8.85 -6.37
C GLY A 277 2.76 -8.17 -7.04
N SER A 278 2.59 -7.77 -8.30
CA SER A 278 3.62 -7.03 -9.04
C SER A 278 3.81 -5.62 -8.51
N VAL A 279 4.95 -5.00 -8.81
CA VAL A 279 5.20 -3.57 -8.56
C VAL A 279 4.19 -2.67 -9.30
N THR A 280 3.67 -3.15 -10.43
CA THR A 280 2.65 -2.48 -11.25
C THR A 280 1.22 -2.66 -10.73
N ALA A 281 1.01 -3.44 -9.66
CA ALA A 281 -0.33 -3.61 -9.09
C ALA A 281 -0.85 -2.25 -8.55
N PRO A 282 -2.12 -1.88 -8.78
CA PRO A 282 -2.62 -0.54 -8.46
C PRO A 282 -2.32 -0.07 -7.03
N TYR A 283 -2.47 -0.96 -6.04
CA TYR A 283 -2.18 -0.63 -4.64
C TYR A 283 -0.68 -0.40 -4.39
N ASN A 284 0.21 -1.15 -5.02
CA ASN A 284 1.66 -0.96 -4.90
C ASN A 284 2.09 0.33 -5.59
N VAL A 285 1.51 0.63 -6.76
CA VAL A 285 1.75 1.89 -7.48
C VAL A 285 1.33 3.08 -6.62
N MET A 286 0.12 3.06 -6.05
CA MET A 286 -0.38 4.19 -5.26
C MET A 286 0.32 4.36 -3.89
N ILE A 287 0.69 3.27 -3.22
CA ILE A 287 1.48 3.34 -1.97
C ILE A 287 2.91 3.79 -2.25
N GLY A 288 3.50 3.30 -3.35
CA GLY A 288 4.80 3.74 -3.84
C GLY A 288 4.79 5.23 -4.22
N ASP A 289 3.75 5.69 -4.93
CA ASP A 289 3.63 7.09 -5.33
C ASP A 289 3.60 7.99 -4.11
N ARG A 290 2.82 7.61 -3.09
CA ARG A 290 2.76 8.36 -1.84
C ARG A 290 4.13 8.57 -1.21
N VAL A 291 4.97 7.53 -1.09
CA VAL A 291 6.31 7.71 -0.52
C VAL A 291 7.19 8.62 -1.39
N ILE A 292 7.10 8.53 -2.71
CA ILE A 292 7.90 9.39 -3.59
C ILE A 292 7.42 10.85 -3.52
N ARG A 293 6.11 11.10 -3.65
CA ARG A 293 5.53 12.45 -3.68
C ARG A 293 5.63 13.21 -2.37
N GLU A 294 5.70 12.53 -1.24
CA GLU A 294 5.80 13.15 0.08
C GLU A 294 7.24 13.44 0.50
N PHE A 295 8.23 13.14 -0.35
CA PHE A 295 9.61 13.54 -0.14
C PHE A 295 9.77 15.05 -0.35
N ASP A 296 10.31 15.74 0.65
CA ASP A 296 10.73 17.13 0.55
C ASP A 296 12.21 17.16 0.14
N ALA A 297 12.46 17.54 -1.12
CA ALA A 297 13.80 17.63 -1.68
C ALA A 297 14.65 18.76 -1.06
N GLU A 298 14.03 19.86 -0.60
CA GLU A 298 14.75 20.95 0.06
C GLU A 298 15.22 20.52 1.45
N ALA A 299 14.36 19.83 2.20
CA ALA A 299 14.71 19.27 3.51
C ALA A 299 15.56 17.98 3.40
N GLY A 300 15.58 17.35 2.23
CA GLY A 300 16.11 16.01 2.00
C GLY A 300 15.49 14.99 2.95
N ALA A 301 14.17 15.05 3.15
CA ALA A 301 13.50 14.31 4.21
C ALA A 301 12.00 14.08 4.00
N TRP A 302 11.40 13.26 4.87
CA TRP A 302 9.96 13.09 4.98
C TRP A 302 9.47 13.63 6.33
N HIS A 303 8.30 14.27 6.32
CA HIS A 303 7.64 14.76 7.55
C HIS A 303 6.72 13.72 8.20
N GLY A 304 6.38 12.63 7.49
CA GLY A 304 5.41 11.64 7.96
C GLY A 304 4.02 12.23 8.12
N VAL A 305 3.34 11.94 9.23
CA VAL A 305 1.93 12.33 9.42
C VAL A 305 1.78 13.78 9.89
N GLY A 306 0.97 14.59 9.20
CA GLY A 306 0.69 16.00 9.55
C GLY A 306 1.39 17.02 8.64
N SER A 307 1.01 18.29 8.73
CA SER A 307 1.37 19.33 7.73
C SER A 307 2.88 19.48 7.48
N SER A 308 3.24 19.72 6.21
CA SER A 308 4.58 19.96 5.64
C SER A 308 5.33 21.22 6.13
N ARG A 309 5.01 21.74 7.31
CA ARG A 309 5.72 22.88 7.91
C ARG A 309 6.61 22.38 9.04
N GLY A 310 7.90 22.22 8.77
CA GLY A 310 8.89 21.86 9.79
C GLY A 310 10.14 21.21 9.20
N LEU A 311 11.05 20.79 10.08
CA LEU A 311 12.18 19.95 9.70
C LEU A 311 11.69 18.52 9.42
N GLY A 312 12.49 17.74 8.67
CA GLY A 312 12.20 16.33 8.43
C GLY A 312 12.12 15.51 9.72
N ARG A 313 11.43 14.37 9.69
CA ARG A 313 11.31 13.48 10.85
C ARG A 313 12.24 12.29 10.75
N SER A 314 12.99 12.00 11.81
CA SER A 314 14.03 10.95 11.81
C SER A 314 13.47 9.58 11.48
N TRP A 315 12.37 9.19 12.12
CA TRP A 315 11.74 7.88 11.89
C TRP A 315 11.09 7.79 10.51
N ALA A 316 10.38 8.84 10.07
CA ALA A 316 9.67 8.84 8.79
C ALA A 316 10.67 8.84 7.63
N THR A 317 11.70 9.67 7.73
CA THR A 317 12.77 9.78 6.73
C THR A 317 13.54 8.47 6.61
N SER A 318 13.91 7.86 7.75
CA SER A 318 14.58 6.55 7.76
C SER A 318 13.76 5.46 7.07
N LEU A 319 12.46 5.37 7.38
CA LEU A 319 11.57 4.38 6.76
C LEU A 319 11.23 4.73 5.30
N GLY A 320 11.16 6.01 4.95
CA GLY A 320 10.95 6.50 3.59
C GLY A 320 12.10 6.11 2.66
N LEU A 321 13.35 6.23 3.12
CA LEU A 321 14.52 5.75 2.40
C LEU A 321 14.46 4.23 2.17
N LEU A 322 14.07 3.45 3.18
CA LEU A 322 13.87 2.02 3.00
C LEU A 322 12.79 1.73 1.96
N SER A 323 11.61 2.32 2.09
CA SER A 323 10.51 2.15 1.15
C SER A 323 10.93 2.49 -0.29
N THR A 324 11.64 3.60 -0.47
CA THR A 324 12.15 4.06 -1.78
C THR A 324 13.14 3.05 -2.36
N TYR A 325 14.15 2.62 -1.60
CA TYR A 325 15.12 1.63 -2.06
C TYR A 325 14.45 0.32 -2.46
N LEU A 326 13.47 -0.13 -1.67
CA LEU A 326 12.74 -1.35 -1.95
C LEU A 326 11.84 -1.23 -3.19
N LEU A 327 11.24 -0.06 -3.43
CA LEU A 327 10.49 0.25 -4.64
C LEU A 327 11.40 0.27 -5.88
N ALA A 328 12.52 0.99 -5.83
CA ALA A 328 13.51 1.02 -6.90
C ALA A 328 14.02 -0.40 -7.22
N SER A 329 14.25 -1.23 -6.19
CA SER A 329 14.64 -2.63 -6.37
C SER A 329 13.57 -3.45 -7.11
N ASP A 330 12.28 -3.23 -6.84
CA ASP A 330 11.20 -3.97 -7.50
C ASP A 330 10.91 -3.46 -8.91
N LEU A 331 11.02 -2.15 -9.15
CA LEU A 331 10.92 -1.54 -10.48
C LEU A 331 12.03 -2.07 -11.39
N ARG A 332 13.27 -2.08 -10.90
CA ARG A 332 14.39 -2.66 -11.64
C ARG A 332 14.20 -4.16 -11.90
N ALA A 333 13.68 -4.91 -10.93
CA ALA A 333 13.37 -6.33 -11.14
C ALA A 333 12.28 -6.55 -12.21
N ALA A 334 11.43 -5.54 -12.45
CA ALA A 334 10.42 -5.51 -13.51
C ALA A 334 10.90 -4.83 -14.81
N ASP A 335 12.19 -4.45 -14.90
CA ASP A 335 12.79 -3.72 -16.04
C ASP A 335 12.08 -2.37 -16.33
N LEU A 336 11.71 -1.65 -15.27
CA LEU A 336 11.06 -0.32 -15.33
C LEU A 336 12.00 0.76 -14.79
N ASN A 337 12.03 1.92 -15.45
CA ASN A 337 12.76 3.11 -15.01
C ASN A 337 11.84 4.15 -14.34
N ALA A 338 12.38 5.32 -13.99
CA ALA A 338 11.61 6.40 -13.35
C ALA A 338 10.53 7.00 -14.27
N GLU A 339 10.78 7.12 -15.58
CA GLU A 339 9.78 7.59 -16.54
C GLU A 339 8.60 6.60 -16.68
N ASP A 340 8.90 5.30 -16.73
CA ASP A 340 7.89 4.24 -16.71
C ASP A 340 7.05 4.29 -15.45
N TRP A 341 7.70 4.53 -14.31
CA TRP A 341 7.05 4.70 -13.03
C TRP A 341 6.07 5.88 -13.04
N HIS A 342 6.50 7.06 -13.50
CA HIS A 342 5.61 8.22 -13.59
C HIS A 342 4.40 7.96 -14.50
N ARG A 343 4.61 7.29 -15.65
CA ARG A 343 3.50 6.87 -16.53
C ARG A 343 2.54 5.91 -15.82
N LEU A 344 3.05 4.91 -15.10
CA LEU A 344 2.23 3.97 -14.33
C LEU A 344 1.42 4.68 -13.25
N VAL A 345 2.02 5.63 -12.54
CA VAL A 345 1.34 6.45 -11.53
C VAL A 345 0.22 7.26 -12.17
N ASP A 346 0.47 7.90 -13.32
CA ASP A 346 -0.57 8.65 -14.04
C ASP A 346 -1.71 7.73 -14.51
N GLU A 347 -1.38 6.54 -15.03
CA GLU A 347 -2.38 5.56 -15.47
C GLU A 347 -3.26 5.04 -14.33
N VAL A 348 -2.66 4.72 -13.18
CA VAL A 348 -3.38 4.18 -12.01
C VAL A 348 -4.10 5.29 -11.24
N GLY A 349 -3.45 6.44 -11.07
CA GLY A 349 -3.93 7.59 -10.30
C GLY A 349 -5.10 8.30 -10.98
N ASN A 350 -5.18 8.26 -12.31
CA ASN A 350 -6.35 8.76 -13.04
C ASN A 350 -7.59 7.86 -12.93
N GLY A 351 -7.51 6.70 -12.26
CA GLY A 351 -8.63 5.87 -11.79
C GLY A 351 -9.57 5.31 -12.87
N ARG A 352 -9.45 5.78 -14.11
CA ARG A 352 -10.29 5.47 -15.27
C ARG A 352 -9.42 5.64 -16.51
N LYS A 353 -9.12 4.53 -17.19
CA LYS A 353 -8.40 4.55 -18.47
C LYS A 353 -9.24 5.22 -19.56
N PHE A 354 -10.58 5.20 -19.40
CA PHE A 354 -11.53 5.68 -20.39
C PHE A 354 -12.59 6.61 -19.78
N ASP A 355 -12.88 7.71 -20.47
CA ASP A 355 -14.07 8.53 -20.20
C ASP A 355 -15.33 7.73 -20.53
N VAL A 356 -15.29 6.91 -21.59
CA VAL A 356 -16.43 6.13 -22.06
C VAL A 356 -15.99 4.76 -22.56
N VAL A 357 -16.76 3.73 -22.21
CA VAL A 357 -16.75 2.42 -22.87
C VAL A 357 -18.02 2.25 -23.71
N ILE A 358 -17.92 1.68 -24.92
CA ILE A 358 -19.07 1.49 -25.81
C ILE A 358 -19.35 -0.01 -25.99
N SER A 359 -20.52 -0.45 -25.52
CA SER A 359 -21.04 -1.81 -25.71
C SER A 359 -22.12 -1.84 -26.80
N PHE A 360 -22.01 -2.77 -27.75
CA PHE A 360 -22.92 -2.89 -28.89
C PHE A 360 -22.93 -4.33 -29.43
N GLY A 361 -24.00 -4.71 -30.17
CA GLY A 361 -24.01 -5.96 -30.93
C GLY A 361 -23.27 -5.80 -32.25
N GLY A 362 -22.53 -6.81 -32.71
CA GLY A 362 -21.69 -6.72 -33.92
C GLY A 362 -22.32 -6.04 -35.16
N PRO A 363 -23.60 -6.31 -35.52
CA PRO A 363 -24.29 -5.62 -36.62
C PRO A 363 -24.42 -4.09 -36.46
N ASP A 364 -24.34 -3.57 -35.24
CA ASP A 364 -24.49 -2.14 -34.93
C ASP A 364 -23.15 -1.36 -35.00
N ARG A 365 -22.09 -2.00 -35.51
CA ARG A 365 -20.71 -1.47 -35.52
C ARG A 365 -20.60 -0.08 -36.13
N ALA A 366 -21.25 0.17 -37.26
CA ALA A 366 -21.21 1.48 -37.93
C ALA A 366 -21.74 2.62 -37.04
N ILE A 367 -22.71 2.33 -36.17
CA ILE A 367 -23.28 3.30 -35.24
C ILE A 367 -22.31 3.55 -34.08
N ALA A 368 -21.71 2.48 -33.55
CA ALA A 368 -20.69 2.57 -32.51
C ALA A 368 -19.47 3.38 -32.98
N GLU A 369 -18.99 3.14 -34.21
CA GLU A 369 -17.88 3.90 -34.83
C GLU A 369 -18.21 5.38 -34.97
N ALA A 370 -19.42 5.72 -35.41
CA ALA A 370 -19.84 7.12 -35.54
C ALA A 370 -19.83 7.86 -34.19
N ILE A 371 -20.33 7.22 -33.14
CA ILE A 371 -20.29 7.75 -31.77
C ILE A 371 -18.83 7.89 -31.31
N ARG A 372 -18.04 6.82 -31.43
CA ARG A 372 -16.62 6.78 -31.03
C ARG A 372 -15.82 7.90 -31.71
N ASN A 373 -15.90 8.01 -33.03
CA ASN A 373 -15.17 9.03 -33.79
C ASN A 373 -15.53 10.45 -33.32
N ARG A 374 -16.81 10.69 -33.02
CA ARG A 374 -17.28 11.99 -32.52
C ARG A 374 -16.75 12.31 -31.12
N LEU A 375 -16.74 11.32 -30.21
CA LEU A 375 -16.21 11.46 -28.85
C LEU A 375 -14.69 11.67 -28.85
N VAL A 376 -13.95 10.90 -29.66
CA VAL A 376 -12.50 11.03 -29.80
C VAL A 376 -12.12 12.39 -30.40
N ALA A 377 -12.85 12.87 -31.42
CA ALA A 377 -12.65 14.22 -31.96
C ALA A 377 -12.91 15.34 -30.94
N ALA A 378 -13.65 15.05 -29.86
CA ALA A 378 -13.85 15.95 -28.72
C ALA A 378 -12.79 15.78 -27.62
N GLY A 379 -11.74 14.98 -27.84
CA GLY A 379 -10.63 14.78 -26.90
C GLY A 379 -10.94 13.83 -25.74
N LEU A 380 -11.97 12.98 -25.86
CA LEU A 380 -12.31 11.99 -24.84
C LEU A 380 -11.61 10.66 -25.09
N SER A 381 -11.19 9.98 -24.01
CA SER A 381 -10.66 8.62 -24.06
C SER A 381 -11.80 7.60 -24.16
N VAL A 382 -11.82 6.78 -25.21
CA VAL A 382 -12.90 5.82 -25.48
C VAL A 382 -12.35 4.41 -25.63
N PHE A 383 -12.94 3.44 -24.92
CA PHE A 383 -12.69 2.03 -25.18
C PHE A 383 -13.63 1.51 -26.27
N TYR A 384 -13.03 0.92 -27.30
CA TYR A 384 -13.70 0.36 -28.47
C TYR A 384 -12.96 -0.93 -28.90
N ASP A 385 -13.67 -2.05 -28.97
CA ASP A 385 -13.11 -3.41 -29.12
C ASP A 385 -12.05 -3.55 -30.22
N ASP A 386 -12.30 -2.96 -31.41
CA ASP A 386 -11.38 -3.05 -32.54
C ASP A 386 -10.10 -2.20 -32.39
N ASP A 387 -10.12 -1.12 -31.60
CA ASP A 387 -8.95 -0.26 -31.39
C ASP A 387 -7.89 -0.94 -30.47
N PHE A 388 -8.29 -1.96 -29.71
CA PHE A 388 -7.46 -2.62 -28.69
C PHE A 388 -7.08 -4.07 -29.04
N GLN A 389 -7.27 -4.50 -30.29
CA GLN A 389 -7.01 -5.89 -30.72
C GLN A 389 -5.60 -6.40 -30.39
N HIS A 390 -4.57 -5.54 -30.46
CA HIS A 390 -3.20 -5.90 -30.12
C HIS A 390 -2.97 -6.10 -28.60
N GLN A 391 -3.76 -5.43 -27.74
CA GLN A 391 -3.71 -5.56 -26.27
C GLN A 391 -4.58 -6.71 -25.77
N LEU A 392 -5.62 -7.09 -26.52
CA LEU A 392 -6.56 -8.14 -26.16
C LEU A 392 -6.14 -9.53 -26.68
N LEU A 393 -5.10 -9.61 -27.51
CA LEU A 393 -4.62 -10.85 -28.11
C LEU A 393 -3.95 -11.75 -27.05
N GLY A 394 -4.55 -12.91 -26.80
CA GLY A 394 -4.04 -13.92 -25.84
C GLY A 394 -4.55 -13.77 -24.42
N GLU A 395 -5.39 -12.76 -24.14
CA GLU A 395 -5.97 -12.50 -22.83
C GLU A 395 -7.32 -13.22 -22.62
N ASP A 396 -7.70 -13.41 -21.35
CA ASP A 396 -9.07 -13.79 -20.99
C ASP A 396 -9.99 -12.58 -21.13
N LEU A 397 -10.62 -12.48 -22.28
CA LEU A 397 -11.51 -11.37 -22.64
C LEU A 397 -12.65 -11.17 -21.64
N ALA A 398 -13.16 -12.22 -20.99
CA ALA A 398 -14.24 -12.08 -20.02
C ALA A 398 -13.78 -11.31 -18.78
N VAL A 399 -12.57 -11.59 -18.31
CA VAL A 399 -11.97 -10.91 -17.16
C VAL A 399 -11.59 -9.47 -17.51
N VAL A 400 -10.92 -9.27 -18.64
CA VAL A 400 -10.44 -7.95 -19.05
C VAL A 400 -11.59 -7.00 -19.36
N LEU A 401 -12.59 -7.44 -20.14
CA LEU A 401 -13.76 -6.62 -20.44
C LEU A 401 -14.55 -6.34 -19.16
N GLN A 402 -14.76 -7.34 -18.30
CA GLN A 402 -15.45 -7.10 -17.03
C GLN A 402 -14.75 -6.02 -16.19
N ASP A 403 -13.42 -6.01 -16.12
CA ASP A 403 -12.66 -4.98 -15.40
C ASP A 403 -12.78 -3.59 -16.07
N ILE A 404 -12.76 -3.52 -17.40
CA ILE A 404 -12.93 -2.28 -18.15
C ILE A 404 -14.32 -1.67 -17.92
N TYR A 405 -15.36 -2.49 -18.01
CA TYR A 405 -16.77 -2.08 -17.82
C TYR A 405 -17.15 -1.89 -16.35
N PHE A 406 -16.38 -2.39 -15.40
CA PHE A 406 -16.69 -2.28 -13.97
C PHE A 406 -15.86 -1.22 -13.24
N ALA A 407 -14.59 -1.09 -13.60
CA ALA A 407 -13.62 -0.29 -12.85
C ALA A 407 -12.90 0.76 -13.69
N ARG A 408 -12.56 0.49 -14.96
CA ARG A 408 -11.65 1.37 -15.74
C ARG A 408 -12.34 2.43 -16.60
N SER A 409 -13.67 2.53 -16.57
CA SER A 409 -14.45 3.47 -17.41
C SER A 409 -15.35 4.37 -16.58
N ARG A 410 -15.43 5.66 -16.95
CA ARG A 410 -16.26 6.65 -16.23
C ARG A 410 -17.75 6.49 -16.51
N TYR A 411 -18.10 6.23 -17.77
CA TYR A 411 -19.45 5.95 -18.21
C TYR A 411 -19.46 4.75 -19.18
N ALA A 412 -20.57 4.03 -19.23
CA ALA A 412 -20.82 3.02 -20.25
C ALA A 412 -21.92 3.50 -21.19
N ILE A 413 -21.61 3.66 -22.48
CA ILE A 413 -22.62 3.74 -23.53
C ILE A 413 -23.01 2.30 -23.87
N THR A 414 -24.31 2.04 -23.89
CA THR A 414 -24.83 0.76 -24.39
C THR A 414 -25.81 1.03 -25.52
N ILE A 415 -25.47 0.52 -26.70
CA ILE A 415 -26.32 0.57 -27.89
C ILE A 415 -27.27 -0.63 -27.82
N LEU A 416 -28.54 -0.34 -27.56
CA LEU A 416 -29.56 -1.33 -27.25
C LEU A 416 -30.35 -1.67 -28.52
N SER A 417 -30.16 -2.91 -28.99
CA SER A 417 -30.80 -3.50 -30.16
C SER A 417 -31.08 -5.00 -29.92
N ARG A 418 -31.85 -5.64 -30.81
CA ARG A 418 -32.00 -7.11 -30.80
C ARG A 418 -30.65 -7.81 -30.98
N ALA A 419 -29.70 -7.18 -31.67
CA ALA A 419 -28.35 -7.73 -31.84
C ALA A 419 -27.56 -7.67 -30.54
N PHE A 420 -27.70 -6.60 -29.75
CA PHE A 420 -27.12 -6.52 -28.40
C PHE A 420 -27.64 -7.65 -27.50
N VAL A 421 -28.97 -7.85 -27.43
CA VAL A 421 -29.58 -8.89 -26.57
C VAL A 421 -29.13 -10.30 -26.96
N LYS A 422 -28.89 -10.56 -28.24
CA LYS A 422 -28.42 -11.87 -28.74
C LYS A 422 -26.92 -12.08 -28.60
N SER A 423 -26.15 -11.03 -28.28
CA SER A 423 -24.70 -11.11 -28.18
C SER A 423 -24.27 -11.81 -26.90
N GLU A 424 -23.44 -12.85 -27.03
CA GLU A 424 -22.86 -13.57 -25.89
C GLU A 424 -21.86 -12.70 -25.10
N TRP A 425 -21.28 -11.69 -25.75
CA TRP A 425 -20.35 -10.76 -25.12
C TRP A 425 -21.08 -9.53 -24.58
N ALA A 426 -21.64 -8.72 -25.48
CA ALA A 426 -22.27 -7.45 -25.12
C ALA A 426 -23.51 -7.63 -24.24
N GLY A 427 -24.42 -8.54 -24.63
CA GLY A 427 -25.69 -8.78 -23.93
C GLY A 427 -25.57 -9.61 -22.65
N ASN A 428 -24.40 -10.16 -22.34
CA ASN A 428 -24.20 -11.05 -21.20
C ASN A 428 -23.00 -10.66 -20.33
N TRP A 429 -21.76 -10.84 -20.77
CA TRP A 429 -20.58 -10.56 -19.93
C TRP A 429 -20.41 -9.07 -19.61
N GLU A 430 -20.42 -8.22 -20.62
CA GLU A 430 -20.30 -6.77 -20.46
C GLU A 430 -21.51 -6.21 -19.70
N TRP A 431 -22.71 -6.63 -20.09
CA TRP A 431 -23.96 -6.21 -19.46
C TRP A 431 -24.02 -6.56 -17.96
N ARG A 432 -23.54 -7.73 -17.56
CA ARG A 432 -23.46 -8.10 -16.14
C ARG A 432 -22.51 -7.20 -15.36
N ALA A 433 -21.38 -6.80 -15.96
CA ALA A 433 -20.44 -5.87 -15.35
C ALA A 433 -21.08 -4.48 -15.18
N VAL A 434 -21.78 -4.00 -16.20
CA VAL A 434 -22.53 -2.74 -16.19
C VAL A 434 -23.59 -2.74 -15.09
N LEU A 435 -24.44 -3.77 -15.03
CA LEU A 435 -25.47 -3.90 -14.00
C LEU A 435 -24.88 -3.97 -12.58
N ALA A 436 -23.81 -4.74 -12.40
CA ALA A 436 -23.11 -4.84 -11.11
C ALA A 436 -22.55 -3.49 -10.66
N ARG A 437 -22.02 -2.69 -11.60
CA ARG A 437 -21.49 -1.35 -11.30
C ARG A 437 -22.60 -0.36 -10.98
N MET A 438 -23.70 -0.36 -11.73
CA MET A 438 -24.88 0.47 -11.46
C MET A 438 -25.49 0.19 -10.08
N ASN A 439 -25.48 -1.06 -9.62
CA ASN A 439 -25.97 -1.41 -8.29
C ASN A 439 -25.08 -0.91 -7.14
N ARG A 440 -23.81 -0.57 -7.40
CA ARG A 440 -22.85 -0.11 -6.37
C ARG A 440 -22.77 1.41 -6.21
N GLN A 441 -23.21 2.20 -7.19
CA GLN A 441 -23.08 3.66 -7.15
C GLN A 441 -24.41 4.38 -7.41
N ARG A 442 -24.62 5.51 -6.73
CA ARG A 442 -25.85 6.31 -6.87
C ARG A 442 -25.85 7.22 -8.10
N GLU A 443 -24.70 7.43 -8.74
CA GLU A 443 -24.55 8.30 -9.91
C GLU A 443 -24.85 7.57 -11.23
N GLY A 444 -25.33 8.33 -12.22
CA GLY A 444 -25.75 7.81 -13.52
C GLY A 444 -24.57 7.37 -14.40
N TYR A 445 -24.19 6.11 -14.30
CA TYR A 445 -23.10 5.46 -15.04
C TYR A 445 -23.45 5.02 -16.47
N LEU A 446 -24.62 4.41 -16.62
CA LEU A 446 -25.10 3.88 -17.89
C LEU A 446 -25.72 5.00 -18.73
N LEU A 447 -25.36 5.04 -20.01
CA LEU A 447 -25.86 5.94 -21.04
C LEU A 447 -26.54 5.09 -22.14
N PRO A 448 -27.83 4.75 -21.99
CA PRO A 448 -28.52 3.87 -22.92
C PRO A 448 -28.93 4.60 -24.21
N TYR A 449 -28.65 3.99 -25.36
CA TYR A 449 -29.10 4.44 -26.67
C TYR A 449 -29.87 3.34 -27.39
N PHE A 450 -31.19 3.49 -27.50
CA PHE A 450 -32.06 2.51 -28.15
C PHE A 450 -32.09 2.71 -29.66
N LEU A 451 -31.78 1.65 -30.42
CA LEU A 451 -31.97 1.65 -31.88
C LEU A 451 -33.39 1.25 -32.29
N GLU A 452 -34.05 0.51 -31.42
CA GLU A 452 -35.40 0.00 -31.62
C GLU A 452 -36.06 -0.24 -30.25
N LYS A 453 -37.40 -0.34 -30.24
CA LYS A 453 -38.16 -0.59 -29.02
C LYS A 453 -38.08 -2.07 -28.64
N ILE A 454 -37.32 -2.37 -27.60
CA ILE A 454 -37.09 -3.73 -27.08
C ILE A 454 -36.99 -3.73 -25.56
N ASP A 455 -37.33 -4.87 -24.96
CA ASP A 455 -37.12 -5.09 -23.54
C ASP A 455 -35.69 -5.57 -23.28
N ILE A 456 -35.00 -4.92 -22.34
CA ILE A 456 -33.64 -5.25 -21.95
C ILE A 456 -33.66 -5.86 -20.54
N PRO A 457 -33.27 -7.14 -20.38
CA PRO A 457 -33.26 -7.79 -19.07
C PRO A 457 -32.41 -7.02 -18.05
N GLY A 458 -32.98 -6.73 -16.89
CA GLY A 458 -32.28 -6.06 -15.78
C GLY A 458 -32.14 -4.54 -15.91
N LEU A 459 -32.58 -3.92 -17.01
CA LEU A 459 -32.64 -2.47 -17.13
C LEU A 459 -33.92 -1.93 -16.48
N ASN A 460 -33.78 -1.03 -15.51
CA ASN A 460 -34.93 -0.39 -14.85
C ASN A 460 -35.56 0.67 -15.78
N PRO A 461 -36.90 0.68 -15.97
CA PRO A 461 -37.59 1.69 -16.80
C PRO A 461 -37.41 3.14 -16.32
N THR A 462 -36.94 3.37 -15.09
CA THR A 462 -36.68 4.72 -14.57
C THR A 462 -35.35 5.33 -15.04
N ILE A 463 -34.50 4.56 -15.74
CA ILE A 463 -33.24 5.05 -16.27
C ILE A 463 -33.50 5.87 -17.54
N GLY A 464 -33.08 7.14 -17.51
CA GLY A 464 -33.15 8.03 -18.67
C GLY A 464 -32.32 7.50 -19.84
N HIS A 465 -32.89 7.53 -21.05
CA HIS A 465 -32.29 7.01 -22.26
C HIS A 465 -32.59 7.94 -23.45
N LEU A 466 -31.81 7.81 -24.52
CA LEU A 466 -32.09 8.41 -25.82
C LEU A 466 -32.36 7.31 -26.83
N SER A 467 -33.06 7.67 -27.92
CA SER A 467 -33.50 6.71 -28.94
C SER A 467 -33.21 7.25 -30.34
N ALA A 468 -32.85 6.35 -31.25
CA ALA A 468 -32.65 6.61 -32.66
C ALA A 468 -33.89 7.18 -33.36
N GLU A 469 -35.09 7.02 -32.79
CA GLU A 469 -36.31 7.66 -33.27
C GLU A 469 -36.27 9.19 -33.20
N LYS A 470 -35.46 9.74 -32.29
CA LYS A 470 -35.43 11.19 -31.98
C LYS A 470 -34.05 11.82 -32.07
N PHE A 471 -32.99 11.03 -31.92
CA PHE A 471 -31.61 11.48 -31.90
C PHE A 471 -30.79 10.59 -32.80
N THR A 472 -30.06 11.19 -33.73
CA THR A 472 -29.02 10.48 -34.50
C THR A 472 -27.86 10.06 -33.60
N ALA A 473 -27.02 9.15 -34.09
CA ALA A 473 -25.82 8.71 -33.37
C ALA A 473 -24.87 9.86 -33.00
N LEU A 474 -24.75 10.87 -33.88
CA LEU A 474 -23.91 12.04 -33.65
C LEU A 474 -24.52 12.98 -32.60
N GLU A 475 -25.83 13.22 -32.66
CA GLU A 475 -26.54 14.03 -31.66
C GLU A 475 -26.51 13.36 -30.28
N PHE A 476 -26.64 12.04 -30.23
CA PHE A 476 -26.44 11.27 -29.01
C PHE A 476 -25.03 11.49 -28.45
N ALA A 477 -23.99 11.35 -29.28
CA ALA A 477 -22.61 11.59 -28.87
C ALA A 477 -22.39 13.03 -28.35
N ASP A 478 -23.00 14.03 -28.97
CA ASP A 478 -22.94 15.42 -28.50
C ASP A 478 -23.57 15.61 -27.11
N VAL A 479 -24.70 14.93 -26.84
CA VAL A 479 -25.33 14.93 -25.51
C VAL A 479 -24.41 14.26 -24.48
N VAL A 480 -23.76 13.14 -24.85
CA VAL A 480 -22.79 12.47 -23.98
C VAL A 480 -21.61 13.38 -23.66
N ILE A 481 -21.06 14.09 -24.65
CA ILE A 481 -19.95 15.04 -24.44
C ILE A 481 -20.34 16.11 -23.41
N ARG A 482 -21.55 16.68 -23.53
CA ARG A 482 -22.07 17.67 -22.56
C ARG A 482 -22.17 17.09 -21.15
N LYS A 483 -22.73 15.89 -21.03
CA LYS A 483 -22.86 15.17 -19.74
C LYS A 483 -21.50 14.94 -19.08
N ILE A 484 -20.48 14.50 -19.84
CA ILE A 484 -19.15 14.21 -19.31
C ILE A 484 -18.43 15.47 -18.84
N ARG A 485 -18.62 16.58 -19.57
CA ARG A 485 -18.02 17.88 -19.27
C ARG A 485 -18.77 18.68 -18.20
N GLY A 486 -19.94 18.21 -17.74
CA GLY A 486 -20.70 18.84 -16.66
C GLY A 486 -21.49 20.09 -17.09
N HIS A 487 -21.91 20.17 -18.35
CA HIS A 487 -22.70 21.28 -18.92
C HIS A 487 -24.11 20.88 -19.32
#